data_AF-A0A534HVV7-F1
#
_entry.id   AF-A0A534HVV7-F1
#
_cell.length_a   1.000
_cell.length_b   1.000
_cell.length_c   1.000
_cell.angle_alpha   90.00
_cell.angle_beta   90.00
_cell.angle_gamma   90.00
#
_symmetry.space_group_name_H-M   'P 1'
#
loop_
_entity.id
_entity.type
_entity.pdbx_description
1 polymer ?
#
loop_
_entity_poly.entity_id
_entity_poly.type
_entity_poly.pdbx_seq_one_letter_code
_entity_poly.pdbx_strand_id
1 'polypeptide(L)'
;MSREAASPTFYLRPNRVLIVAVEVNDVIFPEILKIAAHDVEQYNMPIAMYQACSLDVFQKDVKMAKVNLLRNHGFGLITVDDSDDAVIQFRAPPHAQHIPPERFDAGIAVLNQRLKIKFRGAYSTYQTNVVQGLQEGAQVIEALVNCIATQAQGAGIVPASTSKKDAADIIDILYATPMFHPYRAALGGARSFFREYRNPPSHPPRTPNEAAVTLRKCKAGLFEALRMAAELRRVIQLVGYRVSIQ
;
A
#
# COMPACT_ATOMS: atom_id res chain seq x y z
N MET A 1 -22.22 -21.64 20.57
CA MET A 1 -20.84 -22.04 20.21
C MET A 1 -19.94 -20.85 20.45
N SER A 2 -19.17 -20.88 21.55
CA SER A 2 -18.10 -19.92 21.81
C SER A 2 -17.08 -20.04 20.68
N ARG A 3 -16.84 -18.95 19.94
CA ARG A 3 -15.63 -18.86 19.11
C ARG A 3 -14.45 -18.88 20.09
N GLU A 4 -13.78 -20.01 20.23
CA GLU A 4 -12.41 -19.99 20.76
C GLU A 4 -11.62 -19.07 19.85
N ALA A 5 -11.21 -17.91 20.38
CA ALA A 5 -10.39 -16.98 19.63
C ALA A 5 -9.08 -17.70 19.30
N ALA A 6 -8.75 -17.77 18.01
CA ALA A 6 -7.48 -18.29 17.54
C ALA A 6 -6.35 -17.58 18.30
N SER A 7 -5.70 -18.31 19.21
CA SER A 7 -4.60 -17.80 20.01
C SER A 7 -3.30 -18.34 19.43
N PRO A 8 -2.30 -17.49 19.17
CA PRO A 8 -1.02 -17.97 18.66
C PRO A 8 -0.34 -18.83 19.71
N THR A 9 0.50 -19.77 19.27
CA THR A 9 1.34 -20.58 20.17
C THR A 9 2.12 -19.71 21.15
N PHE A 10 2.74 -18.62 20.68
CA PHE A 10 3.32 -17.60 21.54
C PHE A 10 3.35 -16.23 20.86
N TYR A 11 3.65 -15.19 21.63
CA TYR A 11 3.87 -13.85 21.08
C TYR A 11 4.99 -13.12 21.81
N LEU A 12 5.59 -12.16 21.12
CA LEU A 12 6.64 -11.28 21.60
C LEU A 12 6.22 -9.83 21.40
N ARG A 13 6.80 -8.94 22.22
CA ARG A 13 6.65 -7.49 22.10
C ARG A 13 8.04 -6.87 21.90
N PRO A 14 8.60 -6.92 20.69
CA PRO A 14 9.95 -6.43 20.44
C PRO A 14 10.09 -4.92 20.71
N ASN A 15 8.99 -4.18 20.68
CA ASN A 15 8.94 -2.78 21.09
C ASN A 15 7.54 -2.46 21.65
N ARG A 16 7.34 -1.19 22.03
CA ARG A 16 6.09 -0.73 22.65
C ARG A 16 4.88 -0.69 21.71
N VAL A 17 5.06 -0.80 20.40
CA VAL A 17 4.01 -0.56 19.40
C VAL A 17 3.74 -1.75 18.48
N LEU A 18 4.50 -2.85 18.58
CA LEU A 18 4.39 -4.02 17.72
C LEU A 18 4.25 -5.30 18.55
N ILE A 19 3.30 -6.14 18.17
CA ILE A 19 3.27 -7.56 18.55
C ILE A 19 3.80 -8.40 17.41
N VAL A 20 4.65 -9.36 17.74
CA VAL A 20 5.02 -10.47 16.85
C VAL A 20 4.35 -11.72 17.40
N ALA A 21 3.35 -12.24 16.70
CA ALA A 21 2.66 -13.48 17.05
C ALA A 21 3.23 -14.63 16.21
N VAL A 22 3.49 -15.77 16.84
CA VAL A 22 4.07 -16.94 16.19
C VAL A 22 3.18 -18.14 16.45
N GLU A 23 2.79 -18.79 15.36
CA GLU A 23 2.10 -20.07 15.39
C GLU A 23 3.06 -21.19 14.99
N VAL A 24 3.27 -22.15 15.89
CA VAL A 24 4.15 -23.29 15.67
C VAL A 24 3.31 -24.44 15.14
N ASN A 25 3.51 -24.82 13.88
CA ASN A 25 2.77 -25.89 13.26
C ASN A 25 3.53 -26.47 12.06
N ASP A 26 3.72 -27.79 12.05
CA ASP A 26 4.35 -28.55 10.96
C ASP A 26 3.44 -28.80 9.75
N VAL A 27 2.37 -28.00 9.61
CA VAL A 27 1.56 -27.91 8.40
C VAL A 27 1.61 -26.49 7.89
N ILE A 28 2.22 -26.25 6.72
CA ILE A 28 2.26 -24.91 6.11
C ILE A 28 0.83 -24.39 5.88
N PHE A 29 0.58 -23.18 6.38
CA PHE A 29 -0.68 -22.45 6.31
C PHE A 29 -1.88 -23.20 6.93
N PRO A 30 -1.83 -23.49 8.24
CA PRO A 30 -2.89 -24.21 8.93
C PRO A 30 -4.18 -23.35 9.02
N GLU A 31 -5.33 -24.00 9.20
CA GLU A 31 -6.65 -23.34 9.26
C GLU A 31 -6.72 -22.21 10.30
N ILE A 32 -6.02 -22.35 11.43
CA ILE A 32 -5.99 -21.32 12.47
C ILE A 32 -5.44 -19.99 11.95
N LEU A 33 -4.46 -20.01 11.05
CA LEU A 33 -3.95 -18.79 10.41
C LEU A 33 -4.93 -18.21 9.40
N LYS A 34 -5.72 -19.05 8.71
CA LYS A 34 -6.76 -18.57 7.78
C LYS A 34 -7.84 -17.79 8.52
N ILE A 35 -8.24 -18.26 9.69
CA ILE A 35 -9.20 -17.57 10.57
C ILE A 35 -8.57 -16.29 11.12
N ALA A 36 -7.34 -16.39 11.66
CA ALA A 36 -6.65 -15.26 12.29
C ALA A 36 -6.37 -14.10 11.31
N ALA A 37 -6.10 -14.37 10.04
CA ALA A 37 -5.83 -13.34 9.03
C ALA A 37 -6.92 -12.25 8.97
N HIS A 38 -8.19 -12.66 9.09
CA HIS A 38 -9.33 -11.75 9.05
C HIS A 38 -9.49 -10.96 10.35
N ASP A 39 -9.33 -11.62 11.49
CA ASP A 39 -9.60 -11.00 12.79
C ASP A 39 -8.48 -10.02 13.19
N VAL A 40 -7.23 -10.34 12.82
CA VAL A 40 -6.06 -9.53 13.19
C VAL A 40 -6.04 -8.14 12.55
N GLU A 41 -6.64 -7.97 11.37
CA GLU A 41 -6.78 -6.64 10.75
C GLU A 41 -7.61 -5.66 11.61
N GLN A 42 -8.51 -6.18 12.46
CA GLN A 42 -9.43 -5.38 13.27
C GLN A 42 -8.78 -4.82 14.54
N TYR A 43 -7.66 -5.39 14.99
CA TYR A 43 -7.01 -4.96 16.23
C TYR A 43 -6.36 -3.58 16.10
N ASN A 44 -6.51 -2.75 17.14
CA ASN A 44 -5.95 -1.39 17.21
C ASN A 44 -4.46 -1.37 17.59
N MET A 45 -3.72 -2.40 17.19
CA MET A 45 -2.30 -2.54 17.43
C MET A 45 -1.66 -3.27 16.24
N PRO A 46 -0.51 -2.82 15.75
CA PRO A 46 0.26 -3.56 14.77
C PRO A 46 0.60 -4.97 15.27
N ILE A 47 0.17 -5.98 14.51
CA ILE A 47 0.49 -7.38 14.75
C ILE A 47 1.14 -7.94 13.48
N ALA A 48 2.37 -8.41 13.59
CA ALA A 48 3.06 -9.18 12.57
C ALA A 48 2.95 -10.66 12.93
N MET A 49 2.45 -11.49 12.02
CA MET A 49 2.18 -12.90 12.29
C MET A 49 3.14 -13.80 11.52
N TYR A 50 3.75 -14.74 12.21
CA TYR A 50 4.64 -15.73 11.64
C TYR A 50 4.09 -17.13 11.85
N GLN A 51 4.30 -17.99 10.86
CA GLN A 51 4.31 -19.42 11.08
C GLN A 51 5.74 -19.89 11.36
N ALA A 52 5.90 -20.78 12.33
CA ALA A 52 7.11 -21.57 12.52
C ALA A 52 6.82 -23.05 12.17
N CYS A 53 7.69 -23.67 11.37
CA CYS A 53 7.62 -25.09 11.03
C CYS A 53 9.02 -25.68 10.86
N SER A 54 9.14 -27.00 10.77
CA SER A 54 10.39 -27.66 10.42
C SER A 54 10.87 -27.31 9.00
N LEU A 55 12.19 -27.26 8.81
CA LEU A 55 12.80 -27.04 7.49
C LEU A 55 12.38 -28.12 6.49
N ASP A 56 12.23 -29.35 6.95
CA ASP A 56 11.72 -30.49 6.19
C ASP A 56 10.33 -30.23 5.59
N VAL A 57 9.41 -29.70 6.39
CA VAL A 57 8.04 -29.37 5.95
C VAL A 57 8.08 -28.29 4.88
N PHE A 58 8.90 -27.26 5.07
CA PHE A 58 9.12 -26.21 4.07
C PHE A 58 9.65 -26.77 2.75
N GLN A 59 10.67 -27.61 2.79
CA GLN A 59 11.29 -28.20 1.58
C GLN A 59 10.36 -29.17 0.84
N LYS A 60 9.41 -29.82 1.55
CA LYS A 60 8.40 -30.70 0.95
C LYS A 60 7.36 -29.95 0.10
N ASP A 61 7.18 -28.65 0.29
CA ASP A 61 6.34 -27.83 -0.61
C ASP A 61 7.14 -27.39 -1.85
N VAL A 62 7.52 -28.37 -2.69
CA VAL A 62 8.42 -28.17 -3.86
C VAL A 62 7.94 -27.07 -4.82
N LYS A 63 6.61 -26.89 -4.94
CA LYS A 63 6.00 -25.86 -5.79
C LYS A 63 5.77 -24.52 -5.07
N MET A 64 6.14 -24.45 -3.80
CA MET A 64 5.95 -23.29 -2.91
C MET A 64 4.49 -22.83 -2.85
N ALA A 65 3.52 -23.74 -3.08
CA ALA A 65 2.13 -23.36 -3.26
C ALA A 65 1.52 -22.86 -1.95
N LYS A 66 1.74 -23.58 -0.85
CA LYS A 66 1.27 -23.20 0.48
C LYS A 66 2.09 -22.05 1.04
N VAL A 67 3.40 -22.03 0.75
CA VAL A 67 4.28 -20.91 1.10
C VAL A 67 3.82 -19.60 0.45
N ASN A 68 3.45 -19.63 -0.84
CA ASN A 68 2.94 -18.47 -1.55
C ASN A 68 1.57 -18.03 -1.01
N LEU A 69 0.68 -18.97 -0.65
CA LEU A 69 -0.58 -18.65 0.02
C LEU A 69 -0.34 -17.94 1.35
N LEU A 70 0.54 -18.48 2.20
CA LEU A 70 0.93 -17.88 3.48
C LEU A 70 1.42 -16.43 3.28
N ARG A 71 2.32 -16.23 2.30
CA ARG A 71 2.83 -14.90 1.94
C ARG A 71 1.75 -13.96 1.43
N ASN A 72 0.84 -14.44 0.57
CA ASN A 72 -0.25 -13.65 0.02
C ASN A 72 -1.22 -13.15 1.09
N HIS A 73 -1.37 -13.92 2.18
CA HIS A 73 -2.15 -13.52 3.36
C HIS A 73 -1.38 -12.60 4.33
N GLY A 74 -0.10 -12.28 4.07
CA GLY A 74 0.67 -11.33 4.87
C GLY A 74 1.36 -11.93 6.08
N PHE A 75 1.46 -13.26 6.13
CA PHE A 75 2.23 -13.97 7.13
C PHE A 75 3.70 -14.03 6.76
N GLY A 76 4.56 -14.17 7.77
CA GLY A 76 5.96 -14.53 7.63
C GLY A 76 6.16 -16.02 7.90
N LEU A 77 7.33 -16.52 7.53
CA LEU A 77 7.70 -17.91 7.76
C LEU A 77 9.07 -18.01 8.43
N ILE A 78 9.11 -18.80 9.50
CA ILE A 78 10.31 -19.21 10.21
C ILE A 78 10.43 -20.72 10.03
N THR A 79 11.62 -21.20 9.71
CA THR A 79 11.93 -22.63 9.67
C THR A 79 12.92 -22.98 10.77
N VAL A 80 12.77 -24.14 11.37
CA VAL A 80 13.71 -24.70 12.35
C VAL A 80 14.26 -26.01 11.79
N ASP A 81 15.58 -26.19 11.81
CA ASP A 81 16.22 -27.44 11.37
C ASP A 81 16.50 -28.40 12.55
N ASP A 82 17.08 -29.56 12.24
CA ASP A 82 17.39 -30.60 13.23
C ASP A 82 18.49 -30.21 14.23
N SER A 83 19.20 -29.09 13.99
CA SER A 83 20.20 -28.53 14.90
C SER A 83 19.63 -27.42 15.79
N ASP A 84 18.29 -27.26 15.80
CA ASP A 84 17.56 -26.19 16.46
C ASP A 84 17.88 -24.77 15.91
N ASP A 85 18.46 -24.68 14.71
CA ASP A 85 18.74 -23.39 14.07
C ASP A 85 17.47 -22.82 13.41
N ALA A 86 17.08 -21.62 13.83
CA ALA A 86 15.90 -20.93 13.34
C ALA A 86 16.23 -19.89 12.26
N VAL A 87 15.64 -20.02 11.08
CA VAL A 87 15.85 -19.12 9.93
C VAL A 87 14.54 -18.46 9.50
N ILE A 88 14.55 -17.13 9.37
CA ILE A 88 13.43 -16.38 8.77
C ILE A 88 13.53 -16.51 7.25
N GLN A 89 12.61 -17.25 6.64
CA GLN A 89 12.53 -17.40 5.18
C GLN A 89 11.96 -16.13 4.52
N PHE A 90 10.95 -15.52 5.13
CA PHE A 90 10.45 -14.19 4.75
C PHE A 90 9.74 -13.52 5.92
N ARG A 91 9.85 -12.19 5.95
CA ARG A 91 9.32 -11.35 7.04
C ARG A 91 7.83 -11.09 6.87
N ALA A 92 7.11 -11.11 7.99
CA ALA A 92 5.73 -10.66 8.05
C ALA A 92 5.68 -9.14 8.20
N PRO A 93 5.01 -8.39 7.31
CA PRO A 93 4.59 -7.05 7.64
C PRO A 93 3.52 -7.10 8.76
N PRO A 94 3.35 -6.03 9.56
CA PRO A 94 2.13 -5.89 10.34
C PRO A 94 0.88 -6.03 9.46
N HIS A 95 -0.12 -6.79 9.87
CA HIS A 95 -1.30 -7.04 9.03
C HIS A 95 -2.06 -5.75 8.67
N ALA A 96 -2.05 -4.75 9.56
CA ALA A 96 -2.65 -3.43 9.31
C ALA A 96 -2.07 -2.70 8.08
N GLN A 97 -0.81 -2.99 7.68
CA GLN A 97 -0.20 -2.46 6.45
C GLN A 97 -0.22 -3.45 5.28
N HIS A 98 -0.58 -4.72 5.50
CA HIS A 98 -0.48 -5.71 4.43
C HIS A 98 -1.41 -5.38 3.27
N ILE A 99 -0.86 -5.39 2.06
CA ILE A 99 -1.58 -5.26 0.81
C ILE A 99 -1.20 -6.49 -0.02
N PRO A 100 -2.16 -7.40 -0.31
CA PRO A 100 -1.90 -8.54 -1.17
C PRO A 100 -1.36 -8.10 -2.54
N PRO A 101 -0.28 -8.72 -3.06
CA PRO A 101 0.28 -8.36 -4.36
C PRO A 101 -0.76 -8.37 -5.48
N GLU A 102 -1.65 -9.36 -5.51
CA GLU A 102 -2.73 -9.49 -6.49
C GLU A 102 -3.68 -8.28 -6.48
N ARG A 103 -4.02 -7.79 -5.27
CA ARG A 103 -4.88 -6.62 -5.11
C ARG A 103 -4.18 -5.35 -5.58
N PHE A 104 -2.88 -5.25 -5.34
CA PHE A 104 -2.07 -4.14 -5.85
C PHE A 104 -1.95 -4.19 -7.39
N ASP A 105 -1.63 -5.35 -7.95
CA ASP A 105 -1.51 -5.57 -9.39
C ASP A 105 -2.81 -5.29 -10.14
N ALA A 106 -3.96 -5.68 -9.57
CA ALA A 106 -5.28 -5.32 -10.08
C ALA A 106 -5.49 -3.80 -10.13
N GLY A 107 -5.04 -3.08 -9.09
CA GLY A 107 -5.13 -1.61 -9.02
C GLY A 107 -4.29 -0.90 -10.09
N ILE A 108 -3.10 -1.41 -10.41
CA ILE A 108 -2.25 -0.82 -11.45
C ILE A 108 -2.57 -1.31 -12.86
N ALA A 109 -3.40 -2.36 -13.02
CA ALA A 109 -3.66 -3.01 -14.31
C ALA A 109 -4.16 -2.03 -15.39
N VAL A 110 -5.00 -1.07 -14.99
CA VAL A 110 -5.62 -0.04 -15.85
C VAL A 110 -4.66 1.09 -16.25
N LEU A 111 -3.49 1.17 -15.61
CA LEU A 111 -2.50 2.22 -15.85
C LEU A 111 -1.62 1.88 -17.06
N ASN A 112 -0.98 2.89 -17.65
CA ASN A 112 0.02 2.66 -18.70
C ASN A 112 1.33 2.11 -18.09
N GLN A 113 2.23 1.59 -18.94
CA GLN A 113 3.46 0.94 -18.47
C GLN A 113 4.35 1.85 -17.61
N ARG A 114 4.45 3.14 -17.94
CA ARG A 114 5.25 4.10 -17.16
C ARG A 114 4.72 4.29 -15.74
N LEU A 115 3.40 4.45 -15.61
CA LEU A 115 2.74 4.56 -14.30
C LEU A 115 2.85 3.26 -13.51
N LYS A 116 2.69 2.10 -14.17
CA LYS A 116 2.89 0.78 -13.54
C LYS A 116 4.28 0.65 -12.90
N ILE A 117 5.33 1.07 -13.60
CA ILE A 117 6.71 1.04 -13.09
C ILE A 117 6.85 1.93 -11.85
N LYS A 118 6.37 3.19 -11.90
CA LYS A 118 6.46 4.13 -10.77
C LYS A 118 5.71 3.61 -9.54
N PHE A 119 4.49 3.11 -9.72
CA PHE A 119 3.71 2.53 -8.62
C PHE A 119 4.32 1.25 -8.06
N ARG A 120 4.93 0.39 -8.89
CA ARG A 120 5.68 -0.77 -8.40
C ARG A 120 6.87 -0.36 -7.53
N GLY A 121 7.58 0.71 -7.91
CA GLY A 121 8.60 1.33 -7.06
C GLY A 121 8.04 1.75 -5.71
N ALA A 122 6.97 2.57 -5.73
CA ALA A 122 6.30 3.03 -4.52
C ALA A 122 5.81 1.88 -3.62
N TYR A 123 5.29 0.80 -4.21
CA TYR A 123 4.85 -0.39 -3.48
C TYR A 123 6.03 -1.17 -2.87
N SER A 124 7.14 -1.32 -3.60
CA SER A 124 8.35 -1.92 -3.06
C SER A 124 8.89 -1.13 -1.86
N THR A 125 8.90 0.20 -1.94
CA THR A 125 9.26 1.07 -0.82
C THR A 125 8.24 0.94 0.32
N TYR A 126 6.94 0.90 0.01
CA TYR A 126 5.88 0.76 1.00
C TYR A 126 6.03 -0.50 1.87
N GLN A 127 6.48 -1.62 1.29
CA GLN A 127 6.66 -2.87 2.03
C GLN A 127 7.72 -2.77 3.15
N THR A 128 8.70 -1.86 3.03
CA THR A 128 9.77 -1.67 4.01
C THR A 128 9.62 -0.37 4.80
N ASN A 129 9.10 0.67 4.18
CA ASN A 129 8.82 1.98 4.74
C ASN A 129 7.47 2.51 4.22
N VAL A 130 6.43 2.22 4.99
CA VAL A 130 5.02 2.52 4.66
C VAL A 130 4.75 4.00 4.38
N VAL A 131 5.37 4.89 5.16
CA VAL A 131 5.21 6.34 5.01
C VAL A 131 5.86 6.82 3.71
N GLN A 132 7.10 6.40 3.46
CA GLN A 132 7.83 6.77 2.25
C GLN A 132 7.16 6.21 0.99
N GLY A 133 6.69 4.97 1.02
CA GLY A 133 5.97 4.37 -0.11
C GLY A 133 4.67 5.13 -0.45
N LEU A 134 3.93 5.61 0.56
CA LEU A 134 2.79 6.49 0.31
C LEU A 134 3.22 7.83 -0.31
N GLN A 135 4.31 8.43 0.17
CA GLN A 135 4.84 9.69 -0.39
C GLN A 135 5.24 9.54 -1.86
N GLU A 136 5.93 8.45 -2.21
CA GLU A 136 6.28 8.12 -3.60
C GLU A 136 5.02 7.94 -4.46
N GLY A 137 3.98 7.28 -3.93
CA GLY A 137 2.67 7.20 -4.58
C GLY A 137 2.03 8.58 -4.79
N ALA A 138 2.08 9.46 -3.80
CA ALA A 138 1.54 10.82 -3.88
C ALA A 138 2.29 11.68 -4.91
N GLN A 139 3.61 11.50 -5.04
CA GLN A 139 4.42 12.17 -6.08
C GLN A 139 3.99 11.76 -7.49
N VAL A 140 3.54 10.52 -7.71
CA VAL A 140 2.99 10.11 -9.01
C VAL A 140 1.70 10.89 -9.32
N ILE A 141 0.84 11.12 -8.32
CA ILE A 141 -0.39 11.92 -8.50
C ILE A 141 -0.05 13.37 -8.80
N GLU A 142 0.93 13.94 -8.09
CA GLU A 142 1.42 15.29 -8.33
C GLU A 142 2.00 15.43 -9.74
N ALA A 143 2.77 14.45 -10.21
CA ALA A 143 3.28 14.41 -11.57
C ALA A 143 2.16 14.35 -12.63
N LEU A 144 1.07 13.63 -12.37
CA LEU A 144 -0.08 13.58 -13.27
C LEU A 144 -0.83 14.93 -13.33
N VAL A 145 -1.03 15.58 -12.19
CA VAL A 145 -1.62 16.93 -12.13
C VAL A 145 -0.75 17.94 -12.88
N ASN A 146 0.56 17.91 -12.66
CA ASN A 146 1.52 18.74 -13.37
C ASN A 146 1.51 18.46 -14.89
N CYS A 147 1.41 17.19 -15.29
CA CYS A 147 1.30 16.80 -16.69
C CYS A 147 0.07 17.41 -17.40
N ILE A 148 -1.08 17.50 -16.71
CA ILE A 148 -2.27 18.17 -17.21
C ILE A 148 -2.01 19.68 -17.35
N ALA A 149 -1.44 20.30 -16.32
CA ALA A 149 -1.17 21.73 -16.28
C ALA A 149 -0.19 22.17 -17.38
N THR A 150 0.93 21.45 -17.56
CA THR A 150 1.92 21.75 -18.59
C THR A 150 1.34 21.68 -19.99
N GLN A 151 0.48 20.69 -20.27
CA GLN A 151 -0.15 20.58 -21.59
C GLN A 151 -1.24 21.62 -21.81
N ALA A 152 -2.04 21.92 -20.79
CA ALA A 152 -3.01 23.02 -20.85
C ALA A 152 -2.34 24.38 -21.07
N GLN A 153 -1.18 24.59 -20.45
CA GLN A 153 -0.35 25.78 -20.66
C GLN A 153 0.19 25.83 -22.10
N GLY A 154 0.74 24.73 -22.61
CA GLY A 154 1.26 24.66 -23.98
C GLY A 154 0.18 24.90 -25.04
N ALA A 155 -1.08 24.55 -24.73
CA ALA A 155 -2.25 24.81 -25.56
C ALA A 155 -2.88 26.20 -25.32
N GLY A 156 -2.31 27.04 -24.46
CA GLY A 156 -2.82 28.39 -24.17
C GLY A 156 -4.13 28.44 -23.37
N ILE A 157 -4.53 27.32 -22.76
CA ILE A 157 -5.80 27.20 -22.01
C ILE A 157 -5.68 27.78 -20.60
N VAL A 158 -4.50 27.71 -19.99
CA VAL A 158 -4.20 28.26 -18.67
C VAL A 158 -2.98 29.19 -18.73
N PRO A 159 -2.80 30.13 -17.77
CA PRO A 159 -1.66 31.04 -17.74
C PRO A 159 -0.30 30.31 -17.69
N ALA A 160 0.74 30.93 -18.25
CA ALA A 160 2.10 30.36 -18.29
C ALA A 160 2.77 30.17 -16.91
N SER A 161 2.22 30.78 -15.86
CA SER A 161 2.65 30.59 -14.47
C SER A 161 2.04 29.35 -13.81
N THR A 162 1.05 28.71 -14.43
CA THR A 162 0.28 27.62 -13.81
C THR A 162 1.16 26.44 -13.45
N SER A 163 2.04 25.98 -14.35
CA SER A 163 2.88 24.81 -14.10
C SER A 163 3.96 25.00 -13.02
N LYS A 164 4.12 26.22 -12.50
CA LYS A 164 5.10 26.56 -11.45
C LYS A 164 4.46 26.62 -10.05
N LYS A 165 3.14 26.45 -9.97
CA LYS A 165 2.39 26.48 -8.71
C LYS A 165 2.40 25.10 -8.06
N ASP A 166 2.02 25.05 -6.79
CA ASP A 166 1.79 23.76 -6.13
C ASP A 166 0.56 23.03 -6.71
N ALA A 167 0.45 21.74 -6.41
CA ALA A 167 -0.63 20.92 -6.94
C ALA A 167 -2.04 21.41 -6.58
N ALA A 168 -2.24 22.01 -5.40
CA ALA A 168 -3.56 22.47 -4.96
C ALA A 168 -3.98 23.72 -5.75
N ASP A 169 -3.06 24.66 -5.91
CA ASP A 169 -3.22 25.86 -6.75
C ASP A 169 -3.46 25.49 -8.22
N ILE A 170 -2.70 24.53 -8.75
CA ILE A 170 -2.90 24.02 -10.12
C ILE A 170 -4.31 23.47 -10.28
N ILE A 171 -4.77 22.66 -9.33
CA ILE A 171 -6.11 22.08 -9.35
C ILE A 171 -7.17 23.18 -9.36
N ASP A 172 -7.02 24.24 -8.55
CA ASP A 172 -8.00 25.34 -8.50
C ASP A 172 -8.08 26.09 -9.84
N ILE A 173 -6.93 26.34 -10.49
CA ILE A 173 -6.89 26.95 -11.82
C ILE A 173 -7.58 26.06 -12.87
N LEU A 174 -7.27 24.75 -12.87
CA LEU A 174 -7.92 23.80 -13.77
C LEU A 174 -9.43 23.74 -13.49
N TYR A 175 -9.85 23.76 -12.23
CA TYR A 175 -11.26 23.71 -11.83
C TYR A 175 -12.08 24.91 -12.33
N ALA A 176 -11.46 26.09 -12.39
CA ALA A 176 -12.05 27.33 -12.89
C ALA A 176 -12.09 27.41 -14.43
N THR A 177 -11.40 26.50 -15.12
CA THR A 177 -11.27 26.53 -16.58
C THR A 177 -12.43 25.75 -17.24
N PRO A 178 -13.19 26.34 -18.19
CA PRO A 178 -14.36 25.70 -18.81
C PRO A 178 -14.10 24.31 -19.41
N MET A 179 -12.95 24.11 -20.04
CA MET A 179 -12.55 22.83 -20.64
C MET A 179 -12.53 21.68 -19.62
N PHE A 180 -12.22 21.97 -18.35
CA PHE A 180 -12.10 20.97 -17.29
C PHE A 180 -13.36 20.85 -16.42
N HIS A 181 -14.41 21.64 -16.66
CA HIS A 181 -15.67 21.55 -15.93
C HIS A 181 -16.27 20.13 -15.90
N PRO A 182 -16.28 19.35 -17.00
CA PRO A 182 -16.77 17.97 -16.98
C PRO A 182 -15.96 17.02 -16.07
N TYR A 183 -14.74 17.40 -15.69
CA TYR A 183 -13.80 16.57 -14.94
C TYR A 183 -13.54 17.06 -13.50
N ARG A 184 -14.36 18.01 -13.02
CA ARG A 184 -14.25 18.58 -11.67
C ARG A 184 -14.25 17.54 -10.55
N ALA A 185 -14.99 16.44 -10.72
CA ALA A 185 -15.00 15.36 -9.74
C ALA A 185 -13.60 14.72 -9.55
N ALA A 186 -12.89 14.44 -10.66
CA ALA A 186 -11.54 13.87 -10.61
C ALA A 186 -10.53 14.87 -10.02
N LEU A 187 -10.63 16.14 -10.41
CA LEU A 187 -9.77 17.21 -9.88
C LEU A 187 -10.02 17.45 -8.38
N GLY A 188 -11.29 17.47 -7.95
CA GLY A 188 -11.69 17.56 -6.55
C GLY A 188 -11.27 16.35 -5.71
N GLY A 189 -11.27 15.15 -6.32
CA GLY A 189 -10.70 13.94 -5.76
C GLY A 189 -9.20 14.10 -5.49
N ALA A 190 -8.43 14.57 -6.48
CA ALA A 190 -6.99 14.82 -6.31
C ALA A 190 -6.70 15.85 -5.21
N ARG A 191 -7.52 16.91 -5.10
CA ARG A 191 -7.42 17.91 -4.02
C ARG A 191 -7.64 17.28 -2.64
N SER A 192 -8.69 16.48 -2.52
CA SER A 192 -9.00 15.76 -1.27
C SER A 192 -7.87 14.79 -0.90
N PHE A 193 -7.34 14.07 -1.88
CA PHE A 193 -6.19 13.18 -1.71
C PHE A 193 -4.97 13.92 -1.16
N PHE A 194 -4.56 15.04 -1.76
CA PHE A 194 -3.39 15.79 -1.28
C PHE A 194 -3.60 16.35 0.12
N ARG A 195 -4.79 16.86 0.42
CA ARG A 195 -5.13 17.35 1.77
C ARG A 195 -4.96 16.26 2.84
N GLU A 196 -5.31 15.03 2.50
CA GLU A 196 -5.36 13.94 3.48
C GLU A 196 -4.05 13.12 3.57
N TYR A 197 -3.37 12.92 2.44
CA TYR A 197 -2.28 11.94 2.30
C TYR A 197 -0.93 12.49 1.85
N ARG A 198 -0.83 13.74 1.36
CA ARG A 198 0.46 14.31 0.87
C ARG A 198 1.53 14.37 1.96
N ASN A 199 1.10 14.73 3.17
CA ASN A 199 1.96 14.89 4.34
C ASN A 199 1.62 13.83 5.39
N PRO A 200 2.05 12.57 5.20
CA PRO A 200 1.90 11.58 6.24
C PRO A 200 2.70 11.97 7.50
N PRO A 201 2.35 11.44 8.68
CA PRO A 201 3.01 11.78 9.94
C PRO A 201 4.53 11.61 9.84
N SER A 202 5.29 12.67 10.18
CA SER A 202 6.76 12.69 10.15
C SER A 202 7.40 12.18 11.43
N HIS A 203 6.62 12.04 12.51
CA HIS A 203 7.10 11.56 13.80
C HIS A 203 6.75 10.08 14.00
N PRO A 204 7.66 9.28 14.60
CA PRO A 204 7.35 7.92 14.97
C PRO A 204 6.13 7.86 15.92
N PRO A 205 5.25 6.86 15.76
CA PRO A 205 4.10 6.68 16.64
C PRO A 205 4.54 6.38 18.07
N ARG A 206 3.87 6.99 19.05
CA ARG A 206 4.20 6.85 20.48
C ARG A 206 3.41 5.71 21.12
N THR A 207 2.24 5.40 20.58
CA THR A 207 1.33 4.38 21.10
C THR A 207 1.02 3.30 20.05
N PRO A 208 0.66 2.08 20.48
CA PRO A 208 0.21 1.02 19.56
C PRO A 208 -0.94 1.48 18.65
N ASN A 209 -1.89 2.24 19.20
CA ASN A 209 -3.04 2.73 18.45
C ASN A 209 -2.62 3.75 17.37
N GLU A 210 -1.75 4.71 17.70
CA GLU A 210 -1.19 5.64 16.72
C GLU A 210 -0.47 4.91 15.59
N ALA A 211 0.29 3.87 15.92
CA ALA A 211 0.97 3.05 14.93
C ALA A 211 -0.03 2.33 14.01
N ALA A 212 -1.05 1.66 14.58
CA ALA A 212 -2.09 0.99 13.80
C ALA A 212 -2.85 1.96 12.88
N VAL A 213 -3.24 3.13 13.39
CA VAL A 213 -3.91 4.19 12.62
C VAL A 213 -3.01 4.67 11.48
N THR A 214 -1.72 4.89 11.74
CA THR A 214 -0.76 5.32 10.70
C THR A 214 -0.64 4.28 9.59
N LEU A 215 -0.49 3.00 9.93
CA LEU A 215 -0.39 1.91 8.96
C LEU A 215 -1.67 1.79 8.10
N ARG A 216 -2.85 1.82 8.74
CA ARG A 216 -4.15 1.78 8.05
C ARG A 216 -4.33 3.00 7.14
N LYS A 217 -3.98 4.19 7.61
CA LYS A 217 -4.04 5.43 6.82
C LYS A 217 -3.13 5.35 5.60
N CYS A 218 -1.93 4.81 5.74
CA CYS A 218 -1.02 4.67 4.61
C CYS A 218 -1.48 3.59 3.62
N LYS A 219 -2.03 2.46 4.11
CA LYS A 219 -2.69 1.43 3.27
C LYS A 219 -3.84 2.04 2.45
N ALA A 220 -4.72 2.79 3.10
CA ALA A 220 -5.83 3.49 2.44
C ALA A 220 -5.33 4.52 1.41
N GLY A 221 -4.36 5.34 1.80
CA GLY A 221 -3.77 6.36 0.94
C GLY A 221 -3.12 5.77 -0.31
N LEU A 222 -2.43 4.63 -0.22
CA LEU A 222 -1.83 4.01 -1.40
C LEU A 222 -2.89 3.51 -2.39
N PHE A 223 -3.98 2.91 -1.90
CA PHE A 223 -5.11 2.52 -2.76
C PHE A 223 -5.81 3.73 -3.38
N GLU A 224 -5.97 4.80 -2.61
CA GLU A 224 -6.56 6.03 -3.10
C GLU A 224 -5.69 6.67 -4.18
N ALA A 225 -4.35 6.62 -4.04
CA ALA A 225 -3.43 7.04 -5.08
C ALA A 225 -3.63 6.24 -6.38
N LEU A 226 -3.76 4.90 -6.30
CA LEU A 226 -4.03 4.07 -7.48
C LEU A 226 -5.34 4.47 -8.19
N ARG A 227 -6.41 4.70 -7.42
CA ARG A 227 -7.69 5.18 -7.94
C ARG A 227 -7.55 6.54 -8.62
N MET A 228 -6.89 7.49 -7.96
CA MET A 228 -6.62 8.83 -8.49
C MET A 228 -5.79 8.80 -9.76
N ALA A 229 -4.77 7.95 -9.84
CA ALA A 229 -3.96 7.82 -11.04
C ALA A 229 -4.79 7.34 -12.23
N ALA A 230 -5.71 6.40 -12.02
CA ALA A 230 -6.61 5.91 -13.06
C ALA A 230 -7.56 7.02 -13.55
N GLU A 231 -8.14 7.80 -12.64
CA GLU A 231 -9.04 8.91 -12.96
C GLU A 231 -8.32 10.04 -13.69
N LEU A 232 -7.17 10.50 -13.19
CA LEU A 232 -6.39 11.56 -13.82
C LEU A 232 -5.86 11.14 -15.19
N ARG A 233 -5.42 9.87 -15.34
CA ARG A 233 -5.07 9.32 -16.66
C ARG A 233 -6.24 9.40 -17.63
N ARG A 234 -7.45 9.03 -17.18
CA ARG A 234 -8.66 9.11 -18.01
C ARG A 234 -8.94 10.56 -18.42
N VAL A 235 -8.80 11.52 -17.49
CA VAL A 235 -8.95 12.95 -17.82
C VAL A 235 -7.96 13.36 -18.90
N ILE A 236 -6.67 13.06 -18.74
CA ILE A 236 -5.61 13.34 -19.73
C ILE A 236 -6.02 12.83 -21.12
N GLN A 237 -6.52 11.60 -21.21
CA GLN A 237 -6.94 11.01 -22.49
C GLN A 237 -8.16 11.73 -23.09
N LEU A 238 -9.17 12.04 -22.28
CA LEU A 238 -10.41 12.65 -22.75
C LEU A 238 -10.24 14.11 -23.19
N VAL A 239 -9.25 14.83 -22.65
CA VAL A 239 -8.89 16.18 -23.12
C VAL A 239 -7.89 16.16 -24.30
N GLY A 240 -7.55 14.98 -24.82
CA GLY A 240 -6.64 14.84 -25.97
C GLY A 240 -5.15 14.97 -25.63
N TYR A 241 -4.79 14.92 -24.35
CA TYR A 241 -3.41 15.00 -23.88
C TYR A 241 -2.72 13.63 -23.81
N ARG A 242 -1.39 13.66 -23.68
CA ARG A 242 -0.57 12.45 -23.54
C ARG A 242 -0.03 12.35 -22.12
N VAL A 243 0.04 11.14 -21.57
CA VAL A 243 0.68 10.91 -20.26
C VAL A 243 2.20 11.03 -20.45
N SER A 244 2.77 12.12 -19.94
CA SER A 244 4.21 12.39 -19.94
C SER A 244 4.66 12.71 -18.52
N ILE A 245 5.01 11.66 -17.77
CA ILE A 245 5.67 11.79 -16.46
C ILE A 245 7.10 11.28 -16.60
N GLN A 246 8.07 12.03 -16.04
CA GLN A 246 9.48 11.65 -15.98
C GLN A 246 9.75 10.82 -14.72
#